data_AF-A0AAV7G3F6-F1
#
_entry.id   AF-A0AAV7G3F6-F1
#
_cell.length_a   1.000
_cell.length_b   1.000
_cell.length_c   1.000
_cell.angle_alpha   90.00
_cell.angle_beta   90.00
_cell.angle_gamma   90.00
#
_symmetry.space_group_name_H-M   'P 1'
#
loop_
_entity.id
_entity.type
_entity.pdbx_description
1 polymer ?
#
loop_
_entity_poly.entity_id
_entity_poly.type
_entity_poly.pdbx_seq_one_letter_code
_entity_poly.pdbx_strand_id
1 'polypeptide(L)'
;METVRRALHAGSWYTDNTKKLGEELDEWLRATGLPKSPDIRGIIAPHAGYSYSGRCAAYAFANIDPENISRVFLLGPSHHHYTPKCALTKATIYRTPLGDLPVDLEVIEELKATGKFELMDLHVDEAEHSMEMHLPYIAKVFHGHQVKIVPILVGSLNSQNEAMYGRLLAKYVDDPQNFFSVSSDFCHWGSRFHYTHYDKKHGPIHKSIEALDHMGMDIIETGDPDAFKEYLQDFGNTICGRHPISVFLHMLRSCSEKISIGFIRYEQSSKCKSMKDSSVSYASAAAKLDAGGNREEDWKLGKDCFRKSFGGCLDSFSISFKKSKDQKTFSQVWIISVLPLGQPKTILEVIKIF
;
A
#
# COMPACT_ATOMS: atom_id res chain seq x y z
N MET A 1 -22.81 25.48 3.54
CA MET A 1 -21.93 26.46 2.88
C MET A 1 -20.74 25.69 2.34
N GLU A 2 -20.40 25.88 1.07
CA GLU A 2 -19.25 25.19 0.47
C GLU A 2 -17.96 25.63 1.17
N THR A 3 -17.13 24.66 1.57
CA THR A 3 -15.82 24.88 2.19
C THR A 3 -14.79 24.10 1.39
N VAL A 4 -13.82 24.78 0.80
CA VAL A 4 -12.88 24.17 -0.15
C VAL A 4 -11.50 24.05 0.49
N ARG A 5 -10.94 22.84 0.51
CA ARG A 5 -9.51 22.61 0.77
C ARG A 5 -8.73 22.85 -0.52
N ARG A 6 -7.80 23.82 -0.51
CA ARG A 6 -6.96 24.11 -1.68
C ARG A 6 -5.85 23.07 -1.85
N ALA A 7 -5.35 22.97 -3.08
CA ALA A 7 -4.17 22.20 -3.45
C ALA A 7 -2.88 22.98 -3.10
N LEU A 8 -2.53 23.09 -1.81
CA LEU A 8 -1.40 23.92 -1.38
C LEU A 8 -0.03 23.36 -1.78
N HIS A 9 0.06 22.08 -2.11
CA HIS A 9 1.32 21.44 -2.48
C HIS A 9 1.52 21.38 -4.01
N ALA A 10 0.53 21.81 -4.79
CA ALA A 10 0.67 22.02 -6.23
C ALA A 10 1.73 23.11 -6.51
N GLY A 11 2.54 22.91 -7.55
CA GLY A 11 3.65 23.78 -7.93
C GLY A 11 4.95 23.50 -7.17
N SER A 12 4.94 22.64 -6.13
CA SER A 12 6.14 22.25 -5.38
C SER A 12 6.33 20.74 -5.28
N TRP A 13 5.32 19.99 -4.82
CA TRP A 13 5.39 18.53 -4.69
C TRP A 13 4.99 17.80 -5.99
N TYR A 14 4.11 18.43 -6.75
CA TYR A 14 3.66 18.02 -8.09
C TYR A 14 3.37 19.28 -8.90
N THR A 15 3.32 19.19 -10.24
CA THR A 15 3.08 20.38 -11.07
C THR A 15 1.64 20.89 -10.93
N ASP A 16 1.47 22.20 -10.79
CA ASP A 16 0.18 22.90 -10.81
C ASP A 16 -0.40 23.09 -12.22
N ASN A 17 0.39 22.80 -13.26
CA ASN A 17 -0.07 22.86 -14.64
C ASN A 17 -0.94 21.64 -14.97
N THR A 18 -2.25 21.85 -15.10
CA THR A 18 -3.26 20.82 -15.42
C THR A 18 -2.87 19.91 -16.57
N LYS A 19 -2.41 20.48 -17.70
CA LYS A 19 -2.08 19.68 -18.90
C LYS A 19 -0.87 18.79 -18.62
N LYS A 20 0.21 19.37 -18.09
CA LYS A 20 1.44 18.64 -17.78
C LYS A 20 1.20 17.54 -16.75
N LEU A 21 0.46 17.85 -15.67
CA LEU A 21 0.12 16.85 -14.65
C LEU A 21 -0.70 15.70 -15.24
N GLY A 22 -1.67 16.02 -16.10
CA GLY A 22 -2.48 15.01 -16.78
C GLY A 22 -1.65 14.09 -17.67
N GLU A 23 -0.70 14.64 -18.44
CA GLU A 23 0.22 13.90 -19.31
C GLU A 23 1.20 13.02 -18.52
N GLU A 24 1.80 13.53 -17.44
CA GLU A 24 2.69 12.79 -16.56
C GLU A 24 1.99 11.56 -15.95
N LEU A 25 0.77 11.76 -15.41
CA LEU A 25 0.01 10.66 -14.83
C LEU A 25 -0.45 9.64 -15.89
N ASP A 26 -0.88 10.08 -17.07
CA ASP A 26 -1.23 9.17 -18.19
C ASP A 26 -0.04 8.31 -18.64
N GLU A 27 1.15 8.92 -18.72
CA GLU A 27 2.37 8.20 -19.07
C GLU A 27 2.68 7.14 -18.01
N TRP A 28 2.73 7.53 -16.73
CA TRP A 28 3.12 6.61 -15.66
C TRP A 28 2.11 5.48 -15.45
N LEU A 29 0.81 5.77 -15.45
CA LEU A 29 -0.24 4.75 -15.31
C LEU A 29 -0.16 3.72 -16.45
N ARG A 30 -0.02 4.18 -17.69
CA ARG A 30 0.10 3.31 -18.87
C ARG A 30 1.39 2.51 -18.88
N ALA A 31 2.51 3.09 -18.44
CA ALA A 31 3.81 2.42 -18.41
C ALA A 31 3.84 1.21 -17.46
N THR A 32 2.93 1.13 -16.49
CA THR A 32 2.83 -0.03 -15.60
C THR A 32 2.44 -1.32 -16.34
N GLY A 33 1.65 -1.21 -17.42
CA GLY A 33 1.10 -2.35 -18.14
C GLY A 33 0.13 -3.22 -17.32
N LEU A 34 -0.32 -2.75 -16.16
CA LEU A 34 -1.19 -3.53 -15.28
C LEU A 34 -2.63 -3.54 -15.82
N PRO A 35 -3.31 -4.71 -15.82
CA PRO A 35 -4.73 -4.74 -16.09
C PRO A 35 -5.52 -4.12 -14.93
N LYS A 36 -6.60 -3.41 -15.25
CA LYS A 36 -7.60 -3.01 -14.26
C LYS A 36 -8.35 -4.24 -13.76
N SER A 37 -8.72 -4.25 -12.49
CA SER A 37 -9.50 -5.35 -11.91
C SER A 37 -10.56 -4.82 -10.95
N PRO A 38 -11.82 -5.31 -11.05
CA PRO A 38 -12.90 -4.96 -10.12
C PRO A 38 -12.68 -5.57 -8.72
N ASP A 39 -11.73 -6.50 -8.59
CA ASP A 39 -11.42 -7.15 -7.32
C ASP A 39 -10.48 -6.31 -6.44
N ILE A 40 -9.88 -5.22 -6.97
CA ILE A 40 -9.02 -4.34 -6.19
C ILE A 40 -9.89 -3.45 -5.29
N ARG A 41 -9.78 -3.66 -3.98
CA ARG A 41 -10.56 -2.95 -2.95
C ARG A 41 -9.76 -1.90 -2.20
N GLY A 42 -8.44 -1.90 -2.34
CA GLY A 42 -7.60 -0.85 -1.78
C GLY A 42 -6.16 -0.91 -2.27
N ILE A 43 -5.38 0.08 -1.87
CA ILE A 43 -3.96 0.21 -2.22
C ILE A 43 -3.15 0.76 -1.04
N ILE A 44 -1.86 0.48 -1.06
CA ILE A 44 -0.85 1.26 -0.31
C ILE A 44 0.02 1.96 -1.35
N ALA A 45 0.18 3.28 -1.24
CA ALA A 45 0.95 4.08 -2.18
C ALA A 45 1.80 5.16 -1.46
N PRO A 46 2.92 5.58 -2.05
CA PRO A 46 3.81 6.58 -1.48
C PRO A 46 3.25 8.00 -1.60
N HIS A 47 3.77 8.91 -0.77
CA HIS A 47 3.38 10.33 -0.74
C HIS A 47 4.56 11.31 -0.72
N ALA A 48 5.75 10.89 -1.17
CA ALA A 48 6.77 11.87 -1.55
C ALA A 48 6.34 12.69 -2.80
N GLY A 49 7.10 13.74 -3.11
CA GLY A 49 6.88 14.53 -4.33
C GLY A 49 6.99 13.68 -5.61
N TYR A 50 6.18 14.00 -6.62
CA TYR A 50 5.97 13.16 -7.80
C TYR A 50 7.24 12.92 -8.63
N SER A 51 8.20 13.84 -8.60
CA SER A 51 9.50 13.65 -9.24
C SER A 51 10.28 12.45 -8.68
N TYR A 52 9.98 12.04 -7.44
CA TYR A 52 10.61 10.90 -6.78
C TYR A 52 9.72 9.65 -6.79
N SER A 53 8.49 9.75 -6.28
CA SER A 53 7.64 8.60 -6.01
C SER A 53 6.47 8.43 -6.98
N GLY A 54 6.20 9.40 -7.86
CA GLY A 54 5.04 9.38 -8.75
C GLY A 54 4.97 8.10 -9.61
N ARG A 55 6.09 7.74 -10.24
CA ARG A 55 6.18 6.49 -11.03
C ARG A 55 5.94 5.23 -10.19
N CYS A 56 6.40 5.21 -8.95
CA CYS A 56 6.14 4.11 -8.03
C CYS A 56 4.63 4.04 -7.73
N ALA A 57 4.02 5.16 -7.30
CA ALA A 57 2.59 5.27 -7.00
C ALA A 57 1.70 4.80 -8.15
N ALA A 58 2.10 5.03 -9.40
CA ALA A 58 1.36 4.55 -10.57
C ALA A 58 1.07 3.05 -10.52
N TYR A 59 1.96 2.21 -9.98
CA TYR A 59 1.76 0.76 -9.86
C TYR A 59 0.63 0.40 -8.89
N ALA A 60 0.36 1.22 -7.88
CA ALA A 60 -0.81 1.07 -7.02
C ALA A 60 -2.08 1.53 -7.75
N PHE A 61 -2.07 2.70 -8.38
CA PHE A 61 -3.28 3.29 -8.97
C PHE A 61 -3.71 2.69 -10.31
N ALA A 62 -2.80 2.08 -11.08
CA ALA A 62 -3.10 1.64 -12.46
C ALA A 62 -4.02 0.42 -12.56
N ASN A 63 -4.10 -0.40 -11.50
CA ASN A 63 -4.94 -1.61 -11.48
C ASN A 63 -6.39 -1.33 -11.01
N ILE A 64 -6.70 -0.08 -10.65
CA ILE A 64 -8.04 0.30 -10.17
C ILE A 64 -9.01 0.30 -11.35
N ASP A 65 -10.10 -0.47 -11.20
CA ASP A 65 -11.28 -0.37 -12.04
C ASP A 65 -12.30 0.61 -11.42
N PRO A 66 -12.50 1.80 -12.00
CA PRO A 66 -13.36 2.83 -11.40
C PRO A 66 -14.86 2.56 -11.58
N GLU A 67 -15.28 1.60 -12.42
CA GLU A 67 -16.67 1.45 -12.87
C GLU A 67 -17.67 1.30 -11.71
N ASN A 68 -17.30 0.54 -10.68
CA ASN A 68 -18.19 0.19 -9.56
C ASN A 68 -17.83 0.90 -8.24
N ILE A 69 -16.87 1.82 -8.24
CA ILE A 69 -16.41 2.50 -7.03
C ILE A 69 -17.01 3.90 -7.00
N SER A 70 -17.82 4.19 -5.99
CA SER A 70 -18.44 5.50 -5.78
C SER A 70 -17.81 6.29 -4.62
N ARG A 71 -16.99 5.64 -3.78
CA ARG A 71 -16.37 6.26 -2.61
C ARG A 71 -14.94 5.78 -2.38
N VAL A 72 -14.03 6.73 -2.15
CA VAL A 72 -12.62 6.46 -1.80
C VAL A 72 -12.32 6.97 -0.39
N PHE A 73 -12.04 6.06 0.53
CA PHE A 73 -11.47 6.38 1.83
C PHE A 73 -9.98 6.65 1.68
N LEU A 74 -9.52 7.81 2.17
CA LEU A 74 -8.14 8.22 2.06
C LEU A 74 -7.52 8.32 3.45
N LEU A 75 -6.62 7.39 3.78
CA LEU A 75 -5.98 7.29 5.09
C LEU A 75 -4.55 7.80 4.96
N GLY A 76 -4.28 8.98 5.49
CA GLY A 76 -2.94 9.59 5.46
C GLY A 76 -2.38 9.86 6.85
N PRO A 77 -1.09 9.61 7.12
CA PRO A 77 -0.48 9.98 8.40
C PRO A 77 -0.42 11.50 8.56
N SER A 78 -0.40 11.99 9.81
CA SER A 78 -0.09 13.39 10.08
C SER A 78 1.41 13.64 10.29
N HIS A 79 1.95 14.62 9.56
CA HIS A 79 3.33 15.08 9.69
C HIS A 79 3.47 16.37 10.50
N HIS A 80 2.44 17.23 10.47
CA HIS A 80 2.50 18.58 11.03
C HIS A 80 1.66 18.76 12.30
N HIS A 81 0.69 17.88 12.54
CA HIS A 81 -0.26 18.02 13.65
C HIS A 81 -0.24 16.77 14.54
N TYR A 82 0.23 16.92 15.77
CA TYR A 82 0.17 15.83 16.73
C TYR A 82 -1.27 15.66 17.24
N THR A 83 -1.81 14.46 17.06
CA THR A 83 -3.06 14.01 17.71
C THR A 83 -2.96 12.50 17.98
N PRO A 84 -3.48 12.01 19.12
CA PRO A 84 -3.55 10.56 19.42
C PRO A 84 -4.77 9.87 18.78
N LYS A 85 -5.51 10.58 17.91
CA LYS A 85 -6.75 10.14 17.26
C LYS A 85 -6.65 10.25 15.74
N CYS A 86 -7.71 9.81 15.06
CA CYS A 86 -7.97 10.20 13.67
C CYS A 86 -8.78 11.49 13.64
N ALA A 87 -8.57 12.31 12.60
CA ALA A 87 -9.28 13.56 12.38
C ALA A 87 -9.94 13.59 10.99
N LEU A 88 -11.12 14.23 10.94
CA LEU A 88 -11.94 14.39 9.73
C LEU A 88 -11.86 15.82 9.22
N THR A 89 -12.07 16.00 7.92
CA THR A 89 -12.13 17.32 7.31
C THR A 89 -13.43 18.06 7.64
N LYS A 90 -13.35 19.40 7.68
CA LYS A 90 -14.52 20.30 7.64
C LYS A 90 -14.84 20.77 6.21
N ALA A 91 -13.97 20.48 5.25
CA ALA A 91 -14.17 20.85 3.85
C ALA A 91 -15.23 19.95 3.21
N THR A 92 -15.96 20.53 2.26
CA THR A 92 -16.94 19.83 1.43
C THR A 92 -16.33 19.36 0.11
N ILE A 93 -15.21 19.96 -0.31
CA ILE A 93 -14.51 19.70 -1.57
C ILE A 93 -13.00 19.78 -1.34
N TYR A 94 -12.25 18.86 -1.95
CA TYR A 94 -10.79 18.94 -2.09
C TYR A 94 -10.44 19.28 -3.54
N ARG A 95 -9.73 20.40 -3.74
CA ARG A 95 -9.32 20.84 -5.08
C ARG A 95 -8.08 20.08 -5.56
N THR A 96 -8.03 19.78 -6.85
CA THR A 96 -6.81 19.33 -7.54
C THR A 96 -6.66 20.08 -8.88
N PRO A 97 -5.46 20.14 -9.49
CA PRO A 97 -5.32 20.72 -10.83
C PRO A 97 -6.09 19.96 -11.92
N LEU A 98 -6.53 18.73 -11.68
CA LEU A 98 -7.24 17.89 -12.65
C LEU A 98 -8.76 17.87 -12.45
N GLY A 99 -9.26 18.47 -11.36
CA GLY A 99 -10.66 18.48 -11.00
C GLY A 99 -10.88 18.46 -9.49
N ASP A 100 -12.00 19.02 -9.06
CA ASP A 100 -12.42 19.05 -7.67
C ASP A 100 -13.02 17.68 -7.27
N LEU A 101 -12.67 17.19 -6.08
CA LEU A 101 -13.17 15.93 -5.52
C LEU A 101 -14.16 16.24 -4.38
N PRO A 102 -15.44 15.88 -4.51
CA PRO A 102 -16.43 16.10 -3.45
C PRO A 102 -16.17 15.17 -2.25
N VAL A 103 -16.33 15.69 -1.04
CA VAL A 103 -16.25 14.91 0.20
C VAL A 103 -17.60 14.24 0.46
N ASP A 104 -17.59 12.97 0.89
CA ASP A 104 -18.79 12.28 1.33
C ASP A 104 -19.22 12.74 2.73
N LEU A 105 -20.01 13.81 2.77
CA LEU A 105 -20.48 14.43 4.02
C LEU A 105 -21.36 13.51 4.87
N GLU A 106 -22.06 12.54 4.26
CA GLU A 106 -22.88 11.58 5.01
C GLU A 106 -21.99 10.66 5.85
N VAL A 107 -20.93 10.13 5.24
CA VAL A 107 -19.93 9.33 5.98
C VAL A 107 -19.16 10.18 6.98
N ILE A 108 -18.81 11.43 6.66
CA ILE A 108 -18.13 12.31 7.62
C ILE A 108 -19.00 12.54 8.87
N GLU A 109 -20.30 12.82 8.71
CA GLU A 109 -21.20 13.00 9.86
C GLU A 109 -21.41 11.69 10.63
N GLU A 110 -21.49 10.55 9.95
CA GLU A 110 -21.55 9.23 10.60
C GLU A 110 -20.31 8.94 11.45
N LEU A 111 -19.10 9.16 10.90
CA LEU A 111 -17.84 8.96 11.62
C LEU A 111 -17.72 9.94 12.79
N LYS A 112 -18.09 11.21 12.59
CA LYS A 112 -18.12 12.23 13.64
C LYS A 112 -19.07 11.86 14.78
N ALA A 113 -20.26 11.31 14.47
CA ALA A 113 -21.25 10.91 15.46
C ALA A 113 -20.77 9.80 16.40
N THR A 114 -19.73 9.03 16.03
CA THR A 114 -19.10 8.05 16.92
C THR A 114 -18.40 8.68 18.13
N GLY A 115 -18.11 9.99 18.08
CA GLY A 115 -17.34 10.72 19.10
C GLY A 115 -15.87 10.28 19.18
N LYS A 116 -15.38 9.51 18.22
CA LYS A 116 -13.99 9.00 18.18
C LYS A 116 -13.06 9.85 17.34
N PHE A 117 -13.57 10.73 16.49
CA PHE A 117 -12.77 11.54 15.59
C PHE A 117 -12.69 12.99 16.06
N GLU A 118 -11.54 13.62 15.79
CA GLU A 118 -11.39 15.07 15.85
C GLU A 118 -11.81 15.72 14.53
N LEU A 119 -12.03 17.03 14.54
CA LEU A 119 -12.26 17.80 13.32
C LEU A 119 -11.04 18.67 13.05
N MET A 120 -10.46 18.53 11.87
CA MET A 120 -9.33 19.35 11.44
C MET A 120 -9.80 20.80 11.20
N ASP A 121 -9.02 21.75 11.67
CA ASP A 121 -9.11 23.11 11.15
C ASP A 121 -8.55 23.15 9.72
N LEU A 122 -9.11 24.04 8.89
CA LEU A 122 -8.78 24.07 7.46
C LEU A 122 -7.28 24.28 7.21
N HIS A 123 -6.59 25.07 8.05
CA HIS A 123 -5.15 25.26 7.93
C HIS A 123 -4.35 23.98 8.24
N VAL A 124 -4.78 23.15 9.18
CA VAL A 124 -4.15 21.85 9.46
C VAL A 124 -4.33 20.92 8.27
N ASP A 125 -5.55 20.88 7.73
CA ASP A 125 -5.89 20.05 6.57
C ASP A 125 -5.09 20.46 5.33
N GLU A 126 -5.03 21.76 5.04
CA GLU A 126 -4.27 22.31 3.90
C GLU A 126 -2.75 22.19 4.06
N ALA A 127 -2.22 22.20 5.30
CA ALA A 127 -0.80 22.02 5.56
C ALA A 127 -0.33 20.57 5.42
N GLU A 128 -1.22 19.58 5.54
CA GLU A 128 -0.86 18.17 5.39
C GLU A 128 -0.75 17.78 3.91
N HIS A 129 0.28 16.99 3.56
CA HIS A 129 0.51 16.55 2.18
C HIS A 129 0.23 15.07 1.94
N SER A 130 0.21 14.25 2.99
CA SER A 130 0.15 12.79 2.85
C SER A 130 -1.09 12.33 2.05
N MET A 131 -2.24 12.90 2.36
CA MET A 131 -3.48 12.68 1.60
C MET A 131 -3.46 13.41 0.25
N GLU A 132 -2.93 14.64 0.19
CA GLU A 132 -2.92 15.45 -1.03
C GLU A 132 -2.20 14.77 -2.20
N MET A 133 -1.11 14.04 -1.91
CA MET A 133 -0.35 13.32 -2.96
C MET A 133 -1.14 12.20 -3.63
N HIS A 134 -2.26 11.75 -3.07
CA HIS A 134 -3.12 10.75 -3.70
C HIS A 134 -4.21 11.40 -4.56
N LEU A 135 -4.55 12.67 -4.32
CA LEU A 135 -5.71 13.32 -4.94
C LEU A 135 -5.59 13.48 -6.46
N PRO A 136 -4.45 13.91 -7.05
CA PRO A 136 -4.35 13.96 -8.50
C PRO A 136 -4.46 12.58 -9.16
N TYR A 137 -3.93 11.54 -8.52
CA TYR A 137 -4.08 10.16 -8.99
C TYR A 137 -5.54 9.71 -8.94
N ILE A 138 -6.26 10.00 -7.85
CA ILE A 138 -7.70 9.71 -7.73
C ILE A 138 -8.48 10.47 -8.80
N ALA A 139 -8.29 11.79 -8.92
CA ALA A 139 -8.95 12.60 -9.94
C ALA A 139 -8.69 12.07 -11.37
N LYS A 140 -7.47 11.55 -11.61
CA LYS A 140 -7.10 10.98 -12.90
C LYS A 140 -7.76 9.63 -13.18
N VAL A 141 -7.67 8.69 -12.24
CA VAL A 141 -8.21 7.32 -12.37
C VAL A 141 -9.73 7.34 -12.52
N PHE A 142 -10.39 8.21 -11.75
CA PHE A 142 -11.84 8.33 -11.70
C PHE A 142 -12.40 9.39 -12.67
N HIS A 143 -11.58 9.93 -13.58
CA HIS A 143 -12.07 10.88 -14.57
C HIS A 143 -13.24 10.27 -15.37
N GLY A 144 -14.36 11.00 -15.42
CA GLY A 144 -15.61 10.53 -16.05
C GLY A 144 -16.53 9.70 -15.14
N HIS A 145 -16.13 9.40 -13.90
CA HIS A 145 -16.92 8.65 -12.93
C HIS A 145 -17.35 9.55 -11.76
N GLN A 146 -18.51 9.27 -11.17
CA GLN A 146 -18.93 9.96 -9.95
C GLN A 146 -18.28 9.29 -8.74
N VAL A 147 -17.32 9.98 -8.13
CA VAL A 147 -16.64 9.51 -6.92
C VAL A 147 -16.64 10.59 -5.84
N LYS A 148 -16.88 10.18 -4.60
CA LYS A 148 -16.66 11.01 -3.42
C LYS A 148 -15.46 10.51 -2.62
N ILE A 149 -14.80 11.39 -1.88
CA ILE A 149 -13.70 11.01 -0.99
C ILE A 149 -14.10 11.10 0.48
N VAL A 150 -13.48 10.28 1.32
CA VAL A 150 -13.55 10.35 2.79
C VAL A 150 -12.13 10.52 3.32
N PRO A 151 -11.64 11.77 3.47
CA PRO A 151 -10.31 12.05 3.99
C PRO A 151 -10.27 11.77 5.50
N ILE A 152 -9.32 10.93 5.92
CA ILE A 152 -9.08 10.59 7.32
C ILE A 152 -7.59 10.81 7.61
N LEU A 153 -7.29 11.87 8.36
CA LEU A 153 -5.97 12.09 8.90
C LEU A 153 -5.75 11.12 10.06
N VAL A 154 -4.76 10.25 9.97
CA VAL A 154 -4.40 9.28 11.01
C VAL A 154 -3.25 9.83 11.83
N GLY A 155 -3.51 10.11 13.11
CA GLY A 155 -2.52 10.62 14.04
C GLY A 155 -1.54 9.56 14.57
N SER A 156 -0.90 9.89 15.69
CA SER A 156 -0.01 8.99 16.42
C SER A 156 -0.83 8.07 17.33
N LEU A 157 -1.33 6.98 16.76
CA LEU A 157 -2.18 6.04 17.45
C LEU A 157 -1.37 5.08 18.34
N ASN A 158 -1.99 4.62 19.43
CA ASN A 158 -1.54 3.42 20.14
C ASN A 158 -2.28 2.19 19.60
N SER A 159 -1.82 0.98 19.94
CA SER A 159 -2.41 -0.27 19.41
C SER A 159 -3.90 -0.44 19.72
N GLN A 160 -4.37 0.08 20.86
CA GLN A 160 -5.80 0.01 21.20
C GLN A 160 -6.62 0.89 20.25
N ASN A 161 -6.12 2.08 19.92
CA ASN A 161 -6.75 2.99 18.98
C ASN A 161 -6.67 2.47 17.54
N GLU A 162 -5.54 1.89 17.11
CA GLU A 162 -5.41 1.25 15.79
C GLU A 162 -6.48 0.16 15.60
N ALA A 163 -6.60 -0.76 16.56
CA ALA A 163 -7.60 -1.81 16.53
C ALA A 163 -9.04 -1.26 16.63
N MET A 164 -9.26 -0.17 17.39
CA MET A 164 -10.57 0.48 17.51
C MET A 164 -11.01 1.09 16.17
N TYR A 165 -10.18 1.92 15.54
CA TYR A 165 -10.49 2.51 14.24
C TYR A 165 -10.62 1.43 13.17
N GLY A 166 -9.78 0.39 13.21
CA GLY A 166 -9.89 -0.72 12.29
C GLY A 166 -11.27 -1.40 12.36
N ARG A 167 -11.74 -1.74 13.57
CA ARG A 167 -13.10 -2.28 13.77
C ARG A 167 -14.20 -1.31 13.36
N LEU A 168 -14.04 -0.03 13.67
CA LEU A 168 -15.03 1.01 13.35
C LEU A 168 -15.20 1.17 11.84
N LEU A 169 -14.09 1.12 11.09
CA LEU A 169 -14.07 1.33 9.64
C LEU A 169 -14.29 0.03 8.83
N ALA A 170 -14.19 -1.15 9.46
CA ALA A 170 -14.31 -2.45 8.80
C ALA A 170 -15.61 -2.63 8.00
N LYS A 171 -16.75 -2.12 8.49
CA LYS A 171 -18.03 -2.19 7.77
C LYS A 171 -18.02 -1.52 6.40
N TYR A 172 -17.15 -0.51 6.20
CA TYR A 172 -17.03 0.14 4.90
C TYR A 172 -16.24 -0.73 3.92
N VAL A 173 -15.42 -1.67 4.39
CA VAL A 173 -14.72 -2.64 3.54
C VAL A 173 -15.72 -3.63 2.91
N ASP A 174 -16.78 -3.97 3.65
CA ASP A 174 -17.80 -4.92 3.17
C ASP A 174 -18.68 -4.37 2.04
N ASP A 175 -18.77 -3.04 1.88
CA ASP A 175 -19.51 -2.42 0.77
C ASP A 175 -18.61 -2.34 -0.48
N PRO A 176 -18.94 -3.08 -1.56
CA PRO A 176 -18.10 -3.19 -2.76
C PRO A 176 -17.90 -1.87 -3.51
N GLN A 177 -18.72 -0.85 -3.24
CA GLN A 177 -18.56 0.48 -3.85
C GLN A 177 -17.50 1.34 -3.17
N ASN A 178 -16.97 0.90 -2.03
CA ASN A 178 -15.92 1.58 -1.30
C ASN A 178 -14.54 1.04 -1.68
N PHE A 179 -13.59 1.97 -1.79
CA PHE A 179 -12.18 1.72 -2.05
C PHE A 179 -11.30 2.42 -1.01
N PHE A 180 -10.16 1.82 -0.66
CA PHE A 180 -9.26 2.33 0.38
C PHE A 180 -7.89 2.72 -0.18
N SER A 181 -7.55 4.00 -0.08
CA SER A 181 -6.24 4.52 -0.44
C SER A 181 -5.43 4.80 0.83
N VAL A 182 -4.45 3.95 1.11
CA VAL A 182 -3.59 4.05 2.29
C VAL A 182 -2.26 4.68 1.90
N SER A 183 -1.91 5.78 2.57
CA SER A 183 -0.75 6.58 2.22
C SER A 183 0.45 6.26 3.10
N SER A 184 1.56 5.82 2.49
CA SER A 184 2.81 5.56 3.21
C SER A 184 4.03 5.54 2.28
N ASP A 185 5.05 6.31 2.62
CA ASP A 185 6.43 5.98 2.28
C ASP A 185 6.98 4.91 3.26
N PHE A 186 8.10 4.30 2.91
CA PHE A 186 8.78 3.26 3.70
C PHE A 186 10.04 3.83 4.37
N CYS A 187 11.14 3.10 4.53
CA CYS A 187 12.30 3.55 5.29
C CYS A 187 12.81 4.96 4.88
N HIS A 188 12.78 5.89 5.83
CA HIS A 188 13.51 7.15 5.80
C HIS A 188 14.87 6.91 6.46
N TRP A 189 15.89 6.62 5.65
CA TRP A 189 17.21 6.26 6.12
C TRP A 189 18.19 7.44 6.03
N GLY A 190 18.98 7.64 7.07
CA GLY A 190 20.08 8.60 7.12
C GLY A 190 20.07 9.41 8.41
N SER A 191 21.21 10.06 8.67
CA SER A 191 21.40 10.87 9.89
C SER A 191 20.35 11.98 10.06
N ARG A 192 19.85 12.54 8.94
CA ARG A 192 18.81 13.59 8.94
C ARG A 192 17.43 13.11 9.45
N PHE A 193 17.23 11.79 9.49
CA PHE A 193 16.01 11.16 10.00
C PHE A 193 16.24 10.49 11.35
N HIS A 194 17.44 10.63 11.93
CA HIS A 194 17.86 9.93 13.15
C HIS A 194 17.70 8.41 13.06
N TYR A 195 17.81 7.84 11.85
CA TYR A 195 17.64 6.41 11.62
C TYR A 195 18.69 5.90 10.64
N THR A 196 19.62 5.08 11.11
CA THR A 196 20.75 4.56 10.32
C THR A 196 20.95 3.06 10.53
N HIS A 197 19.86 2.32 10.79
CA HIS A 197 19.89 0.87 10.90
C HIS A 197 20.62 0.26 9.69
N TYR A 198 21.59 -0.61 9.95
CA TYR A 198 22.39 -1.22 8.90
C TYR A 198 22.84 -2.62 9.31
N ASP A 199 22.26 -3.61 8.64
CA ASP A 199 22.67 -5.00 8.74
C ASP A 199 23.64 -5.33 7.60
N LYS A 200 24.93 -5.44 7.96
CA LYS A 200 26.04 -5.72 7.04
C LYS A 200 25.89 -7.03 6.29
N LYS A 201 25.07 -7.98 6.77
CA LYS A 201 24.88 -9.27 6.08
C LYS A 201 24.22 -9.11 4.70
N HIS A 202 23.51 -8.00 4.49
CA HIS A 202 22.86 -7.68 3.22
C HIS A 202 23.77 -6.92 2.23
N GLY A 203 25.05 -6.70 2.57
CA GLY A 203 25.99 -6.00 1.71
C GLY A 203 25.87 -4.48 1.86
N PRO A 204 25.82 -3.67 0.78
CA PRO A 204 25.80 -2.21 0.90
C PRO A 204 24.53 -1.69 1.60
N ILE A 205 24.60 -0.48 2.16
CA ILE A 205 23.52 0.12 2.97
C ILE A 205 22.16 0.06 2.27
N HIS A 206 22.06 0.45 1.00
CA HIS A 206 20.79 0.40 0.27
C HIS A 206 20.18 -1.01 0.16
N LYS A 207 21.00 -2.07 0.17
CA LYS A 207 20.52 -3.46 0.22
C LYS A 207 20.06 -3.90 1.61
N SER A 208 20.66 -3.36 2.67
CA SER A 208 20.11 -3.51 4.02
C SER A 208 18.79 -2.79 4.18
N ILE A 209 18.64 -1.59 3.62
CA ILE A 209 17.36 -0.86 3.60
C ILE A 209 16.31 -1.67 2.85
N GLU A 210 16.64 -2.15 1.64
CA GLU A 210 15.76 -3.00 0.83
C GLU A 210 15.33 -4.26 1.57
N ALA A 211 16.26 -4.97 2.22
CA ALA A 211 15.91 -6.15 3.01
C ALA A 211 14.99 -5.83 4.21
N LEU A 212 15.23 -4.70 4.89
CA LEU A 212 14.40 -4.26 6.01
C LEU A 212 12.98 -3.88 5.55
N ASP A 213 12.86 -3.13 4.45
CA ASP A 213 11.56 -2.75 3.90
C ASP A 213 10.81 -3.96 3.36
N HIS A 214 11.47 -4.86 2.64
CA HIS A 214 10.85 -6.10 2.17
C HIS A 214 10.37 -6.99 3.32
N MET A 215 11.08 -7.05 4.45
CA MET A 215 10.59 -7.75 5.63
C MET A 215 9.27 -7.15 6.15
N GLY A 216 9.18 -5.82 6.23
CA GLY A 216 7.94 -5.14 6.60
C GLY A 216 6.82 -5.37 5.58
N MET A 217 7.14 -5.32 4.29
CA MET A 217 6.21 -5.60 3.20
C MET A 217 5.67 -7.03 3.28
N ASP A 218 6.54 -8.04 3.42
CA ASP A 218 6.18 -9.45 3.53
C ASP A 218 5.25 -9.69 4.74
N ILE A 219 5.49 -9.00 5.87
CA ILE A 219 4.62 -9.05 7.05
C ILE A 219 3.26 -8.41 6.77
N ILE A 220 3.22 -7.26 6.09
CA ILE A 220 1.95 -6.62 5.68
C ILE A 220 1.15 -7.54 4.74
N GLU A 221 1.81 -8.27 3.82
CA GLU A 221 1.15 -9.25 2.93
C GLU A 221 0.45 -10.39 3.71
N THR A 222 0.85 -10.68 4.95
CA THR A 222 0.17 -11.68 5.79
C THR A 222 -1.20 -11.23 6.31
N GLY A 223 -1.48 -9.92 6.28
CA GLY A 223 -2.70 -9.35 6.87
C GLY A 223 -2.70 -9.28 8.40
N ASP A 224 -1.56 -9.55 9.06
CA ASP A 224 -1.47 -9.59 10.52
C ASP A 224 -0.95 -8.25 11.12
N PRO A 225 -1.82 -7.40 11.71
CA PRO A 225 -1.39 -6.17 12.36
C PRO A 225 -0.53 -6.38 13.61
N ASP A 226 -0.64 -7.52 14.31
CA ASP A 226 0.17 -7.77 15.51
C ASP A 226 1.61 -8.11 15.11
N ALA A 227 1.80 -8.92 14.06
CA ALA A 227 3.12 -9.18 13.49
C ALA A 227 3.77 -7.90 12.93
N PHE A 228 3.00 -7.04 12.27
CA PHE A 228 3.52 -5.75 11.78
C PHE A 228 3.96 -4.83 12.92
N LYS A 229 3.22 -4.82 14.03
CA LYS A 229 3.61 -4.10 15.24
C LYS A 229 4.91 -4.63 15.83
N GLU A 230 5.05 -5.95 15.96
CA GLU A 230 6.28 -6.57 16.48
C GLU A 230 7.50 -6.17 15.63
N TYR A 231 7.38 -6.23 14.31
CA TYR A 231 8.41 -5.72 13.40
C TYR A 231 8.78 -4.25 13.65
N LEU A 232 7.79 -3.37 13.82
CA LEU A 232 8.07 -1.96 14.12
C LEU A 232 8.77 -1.77 15.46
N GLN A 233 8.45 -2.60 16.46
CA GLN A 233 9.09 -2.57 17.78
C GLN A 233 10.53 -3.07 17.72
N ASP A 234 10.80 -4.12 16.96
CA ASP A 234 12.12 -4.75 16.85
C ASP A 234 13.11 -3.89 16.06
N PHE A 235 12.65 -3.28 14.96
CA PHE A 235 13.54 -2.58 14.04
C PHE A 235 13.44 -1.05 14.11
N GLY A 236 12.30 -0.50 14.55
CA GLY A 236 12.06 0.93 14.52
C GLY A 236 12.07 1.53 13.11
N ASN A 237 11.75 0.73 12.08
CA ASN A 237 11.75 1.21 10.70
C ASN A 237 10.84 2.44 10.56
N THR A 238 11.33 3.47 9.87
CA THR A 238 10.73 4.81 9.82
C THR A 238 9.59 4.92 8.82
N ILE A 239 8.75 3.89 8.70
CA ILE A 239 7.55 3.87 7.84
C ILE A 239 6.58 4.96 8.35
N CYS A 240 6.39 6.02 7.56
CA CYS A 240 5.61 7.19 7.99
C CYS A 240 4.11 6.88 8.12
N GLY A 241 3.57 6.03 7.24
CA GLY A 241 2.18 5.57 7.24
C GLY A 241 1.94 4.31 8.06
N ARG A 242 2.82 3.97 9.02
CA ARG A 242 2.66 2.78 9.89
C ARG A 242 1.30 2.72 10.60
N HIS A 243 0.76 3.87 11.04
CA HIS A 243 -0.54 3.92 11.71
C HIS A 243 -1.70 3.72 10.71
N PRO A 244 -1.77 4.43 9.55
CA PRO A 244 -2.70 4.08 8.47
C PRO A 244 -2.67 2.61 8.05
N ILE A 245 -1.47 2.03 7.88
CA ILE A 245 -1.30 0.61 7.53
C ILE A 245 -1.85 -0.28 8.64
N SER A 246 -1.50 -0.04 9.90
CA SER A 246 -2.02 -0.81 11.04
C SER A 246 -3.55 -0.73 11.14
N VAL A 247 -4.13 0.47 10.99
CA VAL A 247 -5.59 0.64 10.93
C VAL A 247 -6.19 -0.18 9.80
N PHE A 248 -5.62 -0.11 8.59
CA PHE A 248 -6.09 -0.85 7.43
C PHE A 248 -6.02 -2.37 7.64
N LEU A 249 -4.91 -2.88 8.18
CA LEU A 249 -4.77 -4.30 8.54
C LEU A 249 -5.83 -4.73 9.57
N HIS A 250 -6.13 -3.90 10.57
CA HIS A 250 -7.23 -4.16 11.49
C HIS A 250 -8.62 -4.07 10.85
N MET A 251 -8.82 -3.24 9.83
CA MET A 251 -10.05 -3.21 9.03
C MET A 251 -10.23 -4.53 8.31
N LEU A 252 -9.19 -5.01 7.60
CA LEU A 252 -9.23 -6.27 6.87
C LEU A 252 -9.46 -7.47 7.81
N ARG A 253 -8.82 -7.48 8.99
CA ARG A 253 -9.04 -8.50 10.02
C ARG A 253 -10.48 -8.53 10.54
N SER A 254 -11.17 -7.39 10.56
CA SER A 254 -12.49 -7.23 11.20
C SER A 254 -13.65 -7.18 10.21
N CYS A 255 -13.38 -7.12 8.90
CA CYS A 255 -14.39 -7.14 7.85
C CYS A 255 -14.85 -8.57 7.54
N SER A 256 -15.95 -8.68 6.81
CA SER A 256 -16.54 -9.96 6.41
C SER A 256 -15.87 -10.55 5.16
N GLU A 257 -15.27 -9.68 4.34
CA GLU A 257 -14.58 -10.06 3.11
C GLU A 257 -13.17 -10.64 3.36
N LYS A 258 -12.72 -11.51 2.47
CA LYS A 258 -11.33 -11.97 2.46
C LYS A 258 -10.56 -11.16 1.44
N ILE A 259 -9.60 -10.38 1.92
CA ILE A 259 -8.79 -9.49 1.09
C ILE A 259 -7.32 -9.74 1.40
N SER A 260 -6.54 -10.03 0.37
CA SER A 260 -5.09 -10.20 0.45
C SER A 260 -4.37 -8.95 -0.07
N ILE A 261 -3.26 -8.59 0.57
CA ILE A 261 -2.39 -7.49 0.14
C ILE A 261 -1.20 -8.09 -0.61
N GLY A 262 -0.84 -7.49 -1.75
CA GLY A 262 0.36 -7.83 -2.50
C GLY A 262 1.10 -6.58 -2.96
N PHE A 263 2.41 -6.50 -2.67
CA PHE A 263 3.29 -5.44 -3.15
C PHE A 263 3.72 -5.69 -4.60
N ILE A 264 3.55 -4.65 -5.43
CA ILE A 264 3.74 -4.69 -6.88
C ILE A 264 5.06 -4.02 -7.26
N ARG A 265 5.45 -2.96 -6.53
CA ARG A 265 6.64 -2.16 -6.85
C ARG A 265 7.35 -1.71 -5.58
N TYR A 266 8.66 -1.69 -5.64
CA TYR A 266 9.54 -1.12 -4.63
C TYR A 266 10.64 -0.29 -5.30
N GLU A 267 10.90 0.90 -4.77
CA GLU A 267 11.91 1.84 -5.25
C GLU A 267 12.58 2.56 -4.08
N GLN A 268 13.75 3.14 -4.33
CA GLN A 268 14.46 4.00 -3.38
C GLN A 268 14.80 5.32 -4.06
N SER A 269 14.65 6.43 -3.34
CA SER A 269 14.96 7.77 -3.85
C SER A 269 16.41 7.91 -4.32
N SER A 270 17.32 7.18 -3.68
CA SER A 270 18.71 7.01 -4.09
C SER A 270 19.32 5.76 -3.45
N LYS A 271 20.43 5.26 -4.00
CA LYS A 271 21.15 4.12 -3.42
C LYS A 271 22.20 4.61 -2.41
N CYS A 272 21.88 4.57 -1.12
CA CYS A 272 22.84 4.84 -0.06
C CYS A 272 24.04 3.86 -0.11
N LYS A 273 25.24 4.40 -0.11
CA LYS A 273 26.54 3.70 -0.11
C LYS A 273 27.41 4.09 1.09
N SER A 274 27.14 5.23 1.72
CA SER A 274 27.89 5.75 2.88
C SER A 274 26.97 6.21 4.01
N MET A 275 27.52 6.34 5.23
CA MET A 275 26.79 6.87 6.40
C MET A 275 26.42 8.36 6.29
N LYS A 276 26.95 9.07 5.28
CA LYS A 276 26.61 10.46 4.98
C LYS A 276 25.42 10.57 4.02
N ASP A 277 25.05 9.48 3.36
CA ASP A 277 23.96 9.47 2.40
C ASP A 277 22.61 9.46 3.13
N SER A 278 21.53 9.71 2.40
CA SER A 278 20.18 9.51 2.90
C SER A 278 19.24 9.15 1.76
N SER A 279 18.21 8.35 2.05
CA SER A 279 17.20 7.95 1.07
C SER A 279 15.84 7.77 1.74
N VAL A 280 14.80 7.81 0.92
CA VAL A 280 13.44 7.38 1.29
C VAL A 280 13.06 6.22 0.37
N SER A 281 12.47 5.17 0.92
CA SER A 281 11.94 4.05 0.14
C SER A 281 10.47 4.27 -0.21
N TYR A 282 10.06 3.78 -1.37
CA TYR A 282 8.70 3.87 -1.89
C TYR A 282 8.22 2.47 -2.24
N ALA A 283 6.99 2.13 -1.84
CA ALA A 283 6.40 0.86 -2.20
C ALA A 283 4.94 1.06 -2.64
N SER A 284 4.48 0.23 -3.56
CA SER A 284 3.09 0.23 -4.04
C SER A 284 2.51 -1.17 -3.92
N ALA A 285 1.35 -1.26 -3.28
CA ALA A 285 0.62 -2.51 -3.08
C ALA A 285 -0.84 -2.37 -3.51
N ALA A 286 -1.46 -3.50 -3.80
CA ALA A 286 -2.89 -3.61 -3.98
C ALA A 286 -3.48 -4.61 -3.01
N ALA A 287 -4.67 -4.31 -2.50
CA ALA A 287 -5.49 -5.16 -1.66
C ALA A 287 -6.62 -5.71 -2.53
N LYS A 288 -6.62 -7.02 -2.77
CA LYS A 288 -7.52 -7.70 -3.71
C LYS A 288 -8.44 -8.65 -2.97
N LEU A 289 -9.72 -8.72 -3.37
CA LEU A 289 -10.63 -9.77 -2.91
C LEU A 289 -10.08 -11.15 -3.29
N ASP A 290 -10.01 -12.03 -2.30
CA ASP A 290 -9.77 -13.44 -2.53
C ASP A 290 -11.03 -14.03 -3.15
N ALA A 291 -11.02 -14.24 -4.47
CA ALA A 291 -12.07 -15.00 -5.12
C ALA A 291 -12.18 -16.35 -4.40
N GLY A 292 -13.32 -16.65 -3.76
CA GLY A 292 -13.56 -17.83 -2.91
C GLY A 292 -13.50 -19.19 -3.61
N GLY A 293 -12.43 -19.48 -4.36
CA GLY A 293 -12.16 -20.74 -5.03
C GLY A 293 -10.68 -20.86 -5.37
N ASN A 294 -10.05 -21.97 -4.93
CA ASN A 294 -8.68 -22.41 -5.21
C ASN A 294 -8.02 -21.74 -6.43
N ARG A 295 -7.32 -20.62 -6.24
CA ARG A 295 -6.37 -20.07 -7.22
C ARG A 295 -5.20 -19.39 -6.49
N GLU A 296 -4.29 -20.23 -5.96
CA GLU A 296 -2.94 -19.83 -5.53
C GLU A 296 -2.03 -19.36 -6.70
N GLU A 297 -2.53 -19.35 -7.94
CA GLU A 297 -1.70 -19.14 -9.15
C GLU A 297 -1.64 -17.69 -9.63
N ASP A 298 -2.57 -16.82 -9.24
CA ASP A 298 -2.68 -15.46 -9.83
C ASP A 298 -1.56 -14.50 -9.39
N TRP A 299 -0.97 -14.69 -8.20
CA TRP A 299 0.18 -13.88 -7.73
C TRP A 299 1.51 -14.31 -8.36
N LYS A 300 1.65 -15.59 -8.73
CA LYS A 300 2.90 -16.14 -9.27
C LYS A 300 3.20 -15.67 -10.69
N LEU A 301 2.16 -15.50 -11.52
CA LEU A 301 2.30 -15.01 -12.89
C LEU A 301 2.83 -13.56 -12.97
N GLY A 302 2.47 -12.71 -11.99
CA GLY A 302 3.01 -11.36 -11.87
C GLY A 302 4.50 -11.34 -11.52
N LYS A 303 4.93 -12.19 -10.57
CA LYS A 303 6.34 -12.32 -10.16
C LYS A 303 7.23 -12.94 -11.27
N ASP A 304 6.71 -13.88 -12.05
CA ASP A 304 7.46 -14.57 -13.11
C ASP A 304 7.62 -13.75 -14.40
N CYS A 305 6.62 -12.93 -14.77
CA CYS A 305 6.80 -11.95 -15.84
C CYS A 305 7.81 -10.85 -15.45
N PHE A 306 7.88 -10.50 -14.16
CA PHE A 306 8.79 -9.47 -13.65
C PHE A 306 10.26 -9.90 -13.66
N ARG A 307 10.54 -11.20 -13.43
CA ARG A 307 11.91 -11.74 -13.50
C ARG A 307 12.46 -11.83 -14.92
N LYS A 308 11.62 -11.96 -15.94
CA LYS A 308 12.06 -12.06 -17.35
C LYS A 308 12.53 -10.74 -17.96
N SER A 309 12.21 -9.60 -17.35
CA SER A 309 12.61 -8.27 -17.85
C SER A 309 13.99 -7.79 -17.37
N PHE A 310 14.65 -8.51 -16.47
CA PHE A 310 16.05 -8.26 -16.10
C PHE A 310 16.86 -9.55 -16.28
N GLY A 311 17.67 -9.58 -17.34
CA GLY A 311 18.49 -10.74 -17.71
C GLY A 311 19.44 -11.20 -16.60
N GLY A 312 19.47 -12.51 -16.37
CA GLY A 312 20.40 -13.15 -15.43
C GLY A 312 20.09 -14.63 -15.17
N CYS A 313 20.40 -15.48 -16.16
CA CYS A 313 20.73 -16.91 -16.07
C CYS A 313 20.05 -17.75 -14.95
N LEU A 314 18.90 -18.36 -15.24
CA LEU A 314 18.39 -19.53 -14.50
C LEU A 314 17.64 -20.48 -15.45
N ASP A 315 18.37 -21.05 -16.42
CA ASP A 315 17.87 -22.15 -17.26
C ASP A 315 18.51 -23.46 -16.78
N SER A 316 17.99 -24.14 -15.73
CA SER A 316 18.42 -25.53 -15.43
C SER A 316 17.50 -26.42 -14.59
N PHE A 317 16.41 -25.93 -13.98
CA PHE A 317 15.63 -26.75 -13.03
C PHE A 317 14.13 -26.77 -13.36
N SER A 318 13.53 -27.96 -13.30
CA SER A 318 12.06 -28.11 -13.30
C SER A 318 11.59 -28.45 -11.90
N ILE A 319 10.53 -27.77 -11.44
CA ILE A 319 9.86 -28.03 -10.16
C ILE A 319 8.47 -28.55 -10.48
N SER A 320 8.10 -29.72 -9.94
CA SER A 320 6.78 -30.32 -10.08
C SER A 320 6.18 -30.61 -8.71
N PHE A 321 4.93 -30.20 -8.50
CA PHE A 321 4.17 -30.49 -7.29
C PHE A 321 3.18 -31.63 -7.58
N LYS A 322 3.23 -32.70 -6.80
CA LYS A 322 2.30 -33.83 -6.94
C LYS A 322 1.52 -34.03 -5.65
N LYS A 323 0.19 -33.91 -5.73
CA LYS A 323 -0.74 -34.12 -4.62
C LYS A 323 -0.94 -35.63 -4.42
N SER A 324 -0.44 -36.20 -3.32
CA SER A 324 -0.75 -37.57 -2.93
C SER A 324 -2.08 -37.60 -2.17
N LYS A 325 -3.03 -38.42 -2.62
CA LYS A 325 -4.25 -38.72 -1.85
C LYS A 325 -3.98 -39.98 -1.05
N ASP A 326 -3.72 -39.84 0.25
CA ASP A 326 -3.84 -40.96 1.18
C ASP A 326 -5.08 -40.77 2.05
N GLN A 327 -6.05 -41.66 1.86
CA GLN A 327 -7.26 -41.73 2.66
C GLN A 327 -6.90 -42.43 3.97
N LYS A 328 -6.49 -41.65 5.00
CA LYS A 328 -6.65 -41.91 6.45
C LYS A 328 -5.61 -41.10 7.24
N THR A 329 -5.76 -39.78 7.25
CA THR A 329 -5.40 -38.79 8.30
C THR A 329 -5.29 -37.41 7.64
N PHE A 330 -5.93 -36.39 8.21
CA PHE A 330 -5.80 -35.01 7.74
C PHE A 330 -4.42 -34.47 8.10
N SER A 331 -3.45 -34.65 7.21
CA SER A 331 -2.19 -33.92 7.19
C SER A 331 -1.74 -33.83 5.73
N GLN A 332 -1.71 -32.61 5.19
CA GLN A 332 -1.25 -32.36 3.82
C GLN A 332 0.28 -32.44 3.79
N VAL A 333 0.84 -33.30 2.94
CA VAL A 333 2.29 -33.42 2.74
C VAL A 333 2.62 -32.95 1.33
N TRP A 334 3.50 -31.97 1.21
CA TRP A 334 4.03 -31.49 -0.06
C TRP A 334 5.38 -32.15 -0.33
N ILE A 335 5.50 -32.81 -1.48
CA ILE A 335 6.77 -33.40 -1.93
C ILE A 335 7.36 -32.46 -2.98
N ILE A 336 8.51 -31.87 -2.69
CA ILE A 336 9.28 -31.06 -3.62
C ILE A 336 10.33 -31.98 -4.26
N SER A 337 10.24 -32.17 -5.57
CA SER A 337 11.27 -32.88 -6.34
C SER A 337 12.06 -31.87 -7.16
N VAL A 338 13.36 -31.75 -6.91
CA VAL A 338 14.29 -30.95 -7.73
C VAL A 338 15.09 -31.91 -8.59
N LEU A 339 14.93 -31.85 -9.91
CA LEU A 339 15.67 -32.69 -10.84
C LEU A 339 16.42 -31.85 -11.88
N PRO A 340 17.73 -32.11 -12.10
CA PRO A 340 18.44 -31.63 -13.28
C PRO A 340 17.86 -32.29 -14.55
N LEU A 341 17.74 -31.53 -15.65
CA LEU A 341 17.33 -32.08 -16.94
C LEU A 341 18.34 -33.13 -17.43
N GLY A 342 17.90 -34.39 -17.60
CA GLY A 342 18.64 -35.42 -18.36
C GLY A 342 19.29 -36.58 -17.59
N GLN A 343 18.95 -36.86 -16.33
CA GLN A 343 19.50 -38.02 -15.58
C GLN A 343 18.39 -38.95 -15.01
N PRO A 344 18.65 -40.25 -14.79
CA PRO A 344 17.65 -41.19 -14.27
C PRO A 344 17.28 -40.91 -12.81
N LYS A 345 15.99 -41.12 -12.49
CA LYS A 345 15.32 -40.79 -11.22
C LYS A 345 16.10 -41.25 -9.98
N THR A 346 16.56 -40.30 -9.18
CA THR A 346 16.90 -40.50 -7.76
C THR A 346 16.01 -39.59 -6.93
N ILE A 347 15.30 -40.16 -5.95
CA ILE A 347 14.43 -39.41 -5.04
C ILE A 347 15.32 -38.77 -3.98
N LEU A 348 15.36 -37.44 -3.93
CA LEU A 348 16.00 -36.67 -2.85
C LEU A 348 14.93 -36.17 -1.88
N GLU A 349 15.13 -36.55 -0.62
CA GLU A 349 14.51 -36.16 0.67
C GLU A 349 13.06 -35.65 0.72
N VAL A 350 12.28 -36.29 1.61
CA VAL A 350 10.96 -35.82 2.07
C VAL A 350 11.16 -34.90 3.27
N ILE A 351 10.99 -33.59 3.09
CA ILE A 351 10.93 -32.64 4.21
C ILE A 351 9.48 -32.60 4.72
N LYS A 352 9.25 -33.11 5.94
CA LYS A 352 8.00 -32.90 6.69
C LYS A 352 8.04 -31.52 7.32
N ILE A 353 7.12 -30.65 6.93
CA ILE A 353 6.83 -29.39 7.62
C ILE A 353 5.60 -29.66 8.50
N PHE A 354 5.71 -29.43 9.81
CA PHE A 354 4.61 -29.56 10.78
C PHE A 354 3.77 -28.29 10.84
#